data_AF-A0A7G1IGF9-F1
#
_entry.id   AF-A0A7G1IGF9-F1
#
_cell.length_a   1.000
_cell.length_b   1.000
_cell.length_c   1.000
_cell.angle_alpha   90.00
_cell.angle_beta   90.00
_cell.angle_gamma   90.00
#
_symmetry.space_group_name_H-M   'P 1'
#
loop_
_entity.id
_entity.type
_entity.pdbx_description
1 polymer ?
#
loop_
_entity_poly.entity_id
_entity_poly.type
_entity_poly.pdbx_seq_one_letter_code
_entity_poly.pdbx_strand_id
1 'polypeptide(L)'
;MAIFLIDLAPSEMERRLREALTVYVDAMRYPRGTENQRAAMWLEHIRRPGWKAVAAVDVADPGAGDQSGIVGADPESRASAAGDLSNAPMVGVAYGYPGAPGSGGSSKWSSGCSAVVFRRRRSPG
;
A
#
# COMPACT_ATOMS: atom_id res chain seq x y z
N MET A 1 10.17 9.16 -12.01
CA MET A 1 9.35 8.14 -11.30
C MET A 1 9.52 8.32 -9.81
N ALA A 2 8.45 8.64 -9.11
CA ALA A 2 8.45 8.81 -7.66
C ALA A 2 7.61 7.70 -7.01
N ILE A 3 8.05 7.21 -5.84
CA ILE A 3 7.30 6.24 -5.05
C ILE A 3 6.59 6.99 -3.92
N PHE A 4 5.28 6.86 -3.86
CA PHE A 4 4.46 7.44 -2.80
C PHE A 4 3.90 6.33 -1.90
N LEU A 5 3.74 6.63 -0.62
CA LEU A 5 3.08 5.75 0.35
C LEU A 5 1.65 6.25 0.58
N ILE A 6 0.68 5.38 0.40
CA ILE A 6 -0.74 5.66 0.67
C ILE A 6 -1.27 4.73 1.76
N ASP A 7 -2.11 5.25 2.65
CA ASP A 7 -2.88 4.41 3.57
C ASP A 7 -3.88 3.60 2.76
N LEU A 8 -3.94 2.30 3.03
CA LEU A 8 -4.81 1.38 2.32
C LEU A 8 -5.92 0.93 3.28
N ALA A 9 -7.08 1.58 3.14
CA ALA A 9 -8.27 1.19 3.87
C ALA A 9 -8.65 -0.28 3.54
N PRO A 10 -9.31 -1.01 4.46
CA PRO A 10 -9.70 -2.41 4.25
C PRO A 10 -10.45 -2.62 2.93
N SER A 11 -11.43 -1.77 2.63
CA SER A 11 -12.23 -1.86 1.41
C SER A 11 -11.41 -1.61 0.14
N GLU A 12 -10.43 -0.72 0.18
CA GLU A 12 -9.52 -0.47 -0.96
C GLU A 12 -8.55 -1.63 -1.15
N MET A 13 -8.05 -2.21 -0.07
CA MET A 13 -7.24 -3.42 -0.13
C MET A 13 -8.04 -4.61 -0.70
N GLU A 14 -9.30 -4.79 -0.32
CA GLU A 14 -10.16 -5.84 -0.89
C GLU A 14 -10.31 -5.67 -2.41
N ARG A 15 -10.52 -4.42 -2.89
CA ARG A 15 -10.58 -4.10 -4.32
C ARG A 15 -9.26 -4.38 -5.04
N ARG A 16 -8.14 -3.98 -4.42
CA ARG A 16 -6.79 -4.11 -4.98
C ARG A 16 -6.06 -5.40 -4.59
N LEU A 17 -6.78 -6.38 -4.03
CA LEU A 17 -6.18 -7.60 -3.48
C LEU A 17 -5.37 -8.38 -4.51
N ARG A 18 -5.90 -8.54 -5.73
CA ARG A 18 -5.18 -9.24 -6.81
C ARG A 18 -3.86 -8.57 -7.17
N GLU A 19 -3.83 -7.25 -7.11
CA GLU A 19 -2.63 -6.46 -7.38
C GLU A 19 -1.61 -6.60 -6.25
N ALA A 20 -2.05 -6.48 -4.99
CA ALA A 20 -1.20 -6.68 -3.82
C ALA A 20 -0.60 -8.10 -3.76
N LEU A 21 -1.39 -9.13 -4.09
CA LEU A 21 -0.92 -10.51 -4.18
C LEU A 21 0.06 -10.73 -5.33
N THR A 22 -0.13 -10.04 -6.45
CA THR A 22 0.83 -10.05 -7.56
C THR A 22 2.18 -9.49 -7.12
N VAL A 23 2.17 -8.35 -6.42
CA VAL A 23 3.39 -7.76 -5.83
C VAL A 23 4.03 -8.72 -4.83
N TYR A 24 3.22 -9.35 -3.98
CA TYR A 24 3.68 -10.32 -2.99
C TYR A 24 4.37 -11.54 -3.62
N VAL A 25 3.70 -12.18 -4.59
CA VAL A 25 4.20 -13.37 -5.31
C VAL A 25 5.45 -13.03 -6.09
N ASP A 26 5.49 -11.90 -6.78
CA ASP A 26 6.66 -11.47 -7.56
C ASP A 26 7.88 -11.18 -6.66
N ALA A 27 7.68 -10.42 -5.59
CA ALA A 27 8.75 -10.09 -4.65
C ALA A 27 9.31 -11.31 -3.92
N MET A 28 8.45 -12.27 -3.54
CA MET A 28 8.85 -13.53 -2.91
C MET A 28 9.29 -14.60 -3.92
N ARG A 29 9.24 -14.32 -5.24
CA ARG A 29 9.53 -15.25 -6.33
C ARG A 29 8.72 -16.54 -6.30
N TYR A 30 7.46 -16.46 -5.86
CA TYR A 30 6.53 -17.58 -5.95
C TYR A 30 6.06 -17.79 -7.40
N PRO A 31 5.67 -19.02 -7.78
CA PRO A 31 5.08 -19.27 -9.07
C PRO A 31 3.72 -18.57 -9.20
N ARG A 32 3.41 -18.14 -10.43
CA ARG A 32 2.11 -17.55 -10.78
C ARG A 32 1.00 -18.57 -10.51
N GLY A 33 -0.12 -18.11 -9.97
CA GLY A 33 -1.23 -18.96 -9.49
C GLY A 33 -1.24 -19.14 -7.96
N THR A 34 -0.15 -18.77 -7.28
CA THR A 34 -0.10 -18.72 -5.81
C THR A 34 -1.00 -17.60 -5.26
N GLU A 35 -1.25 -16.56 -6.05
CA GLU A 35 -2.12 -15.43 -5.71
C GLU A 35 -3.50 -15.94 -5.24
N ASN A 36 -4.17 -16.78 -6.02
CA ASN A 36 -5.52 -17.29 -5.68
C ASN A 36 -5.53 -18.12 -4.40
N GLN A 37 -4.48 -18.90 -4.13
CA GLN A 37 -4.36 -19.70 -2.92
C GLN A 37 -4.20 -18.82 -1.67
N ARG A 38 -3.51 -17.69 -1.81
CA ARG A 38 -3.28 -16.73 -0.70
C ARG A 38 -4.42 -15.73 -0.54
N ALA A 39 -5.27 -15.55 -1.54
CA ALA A 39 -6.34 -14.56 -1.54
C ALA A 39 -7.32 -14.75 -0.38
N ALA A 40 -7.80 -15.98 -0.13
CA ALA A 40 -8.73 -16.25 0.96
C ALA A 40 -8.11 -15.90 2.33
N MET A 41 -6.87 -16.33 2.58
CA MET A 41 -6.15 -16.04 3.82
C MET A 41 -5.94 -14.52 4.01
N TRP A 42 -5.58 -13.79 2.95
CA TRP A 42 -5.41 -12.33 3.03
C TRP A 42 -6.73 -11.60 3.30
N LEU A 43 -7.84 -12.02 2.68
CA LEU A 43 -9.17 -11.46 2.98
C LEU A 43 -9.56 -11.61 4.44
N GLU A 44 -9.28 -12.78 5.04
CA GLU A 44 -9.50 -12.97 6.47
C GLU A 44 -8.65 -12.04 7.33
N HIS A 45 -7.42 -11.71 6.90
CA HIS A 45 -6.58 -10.74 7.60
C HIS A 45 -7.13 -9.31 7.50
N ILE A 46 -7.60 -8.91 6.31
CA ILE A 46 -8.13 -7.56 6.07
C ILE A 46 -9.38 -7.29 6.91
N ARG A 47 -10.21 -8.31 7.11
CA ARG A 47 -11.45 -8.22 7.89
C ARG A 47 -11.25 -8.21 9.40
N ARG A 48 -10.03 -8.48 9.88
CA ARG A 48 -9.76 -8.49 11.32
C ARG A 48 -9.80 -7.07 11.88
N PRO A 49 -10.43 -6.87 13.05
CA PRO A 49 -10.51 -5.57 13.67
C PRO A 49 -9.10 -5.03 13.98
N GLY A 50 -8.89 -3.75 13.69
CA GLY A 50 -7.61 -3.08 13.87
C GLY A 50 -6.65 -3.26 12.69
N TRP A 51 -6.94 -4.08 11.68
CA TRP A 51 -6.06 -4.24 10.53
C TRP A 51 -5.72 -2.90 9.86
N LYS A 52 -4.45 -2.70 9.53
CA LYS A 52 -3.95 -1.54 8.79
C LYS A 52 -2.96 -1.96 7.72
N ALA A 53 -2.98 -1.26 6.59
CA ALA A 53 -2.00 -1.42 5.54
C ALA A 53 -1.60 -0.10 4.89
N VAL A 54 -0.43 -0.14 4.27
CA VAL A 54 0.14 0.94 3.47
C VAL A 54 0.58 0.32 2.15
N ALA A 55 0.21 0.95 1.04
CA ALA A 55 0.72 0.60 -0.28
C ALA A 55 1.78 1.61 -0.71
N ALA A 56 2.84 1.08 -1.34
CA ALA A 56 3.76 1.89 -2.11
C ALA A 56 3.30 1.86 -3.56
N VAL A 57 3.01 3.03 -4.12
CA VAL A 57 2.58 3.20 -5.51
C VAL A 57 3.64 3.95 -6.30
N ASP A 58 3.86 3.52 -7.54
CA ASP A 58 4.77 4.17 -8.46
C ASP A 58 3.99 5.13 -9.34
N VAL A 59 4.33 6.41 -9.27
CA VAL A 59 3.76 7.42 -10.16
C VAL A 59 4.80 7.72 -11.22
N ALA A 60 4.45 7.42 -12.47
CA ALA A 60 5.20 7.89 -13.63
C ALA A 60 5.30 9.41 -13.52
N ASP A 61 6.52 9.93 -13.61
CA ASP A 61 6.92 11.29 -13.25
C ASP A 61 5.75 12.30 -13.25
N PRO A 62 5.27 12.79 -12.08
CA PRO A 62 4.36 13.92 -12.06
C PRO A 62 5.23 15.13 -12.44
N GLY A 63 5.52 15.27 -13.73
CA GLY A 63 6.47 16.26 -14.23
C GLY A 63 6.15 17.60 -13.61
N ALA A 64 7.10 18.17 -12.85
CA ALA A 64 7.14 19.58 -12.49
C ALA A 64 5.79 20.21 -12.12
N GLY A 65 4.97 19.52 -11.32
CA GLY A 65 3.82 20.13 -10.67
C GLY A 65 4.28 20.61 -9.30
N ASP A 66 4.67 21.87 -9.22
CA ASP A 66 4.97 22.65 -8.02
C ASP A 66 4.57 21.97 -6.69
N GLN A 67 5.55 21.37 -6.01
CA GLN A 67 5.35 20.85 -4.64
C GLN A 67 5.18 21.99 -3.61
N SER A 68 5.13 23.25 -4.07
CA SER A 68 4.88 24.46 -3.29
C SER A 68 3.38 24.84 -3.27
N GLY A 69 2.47 23.89 -3.40
CA GLY A 69 1.01 24.12 -3.28
C GLY A 69 0.35 23.60 -2.00
N ILE A 70 1.10 23.03 -1.04
CA ILE A 70 0.50 22.38 0.15
C ILE A 70 -0.09 23.40 1.15
N VAL A 71 0.07 24.70 0.91
CA VAL A 71 -0.64 25.78 1.60
C VAL A 71 -1.62 26.49 0.66
N GLY A 72 -2.73 25.82 0.31
CA GLY A 72 -3.83 26.46 -0.43
C GLY A 72 -4.57 25.59 -1.46
N ALA A 73 -4.15 24.35 -1.71
CA ALA A 73 -4.85 23.46 -2.65
C ALA A 73 -6.33 23.26 -2.26
N ASP A 74 -7.22 23.44 -3.23
CA ASP A 74 -8.65 23.17 -3.10
C ASP A 74 -8.91 21.70 -2.73
N PRO A 75 -10.00 21.42 -1.98
CA PRO A 75 -10.32 20.07 -1.53
C PRO A 75 -10.53 19.09 -2.69
N GLU A 76 -10.93 19.57 -3.87
CA GLU A 76 -11.19 18.75 -5.05
C GLU A 76 -9.90 18.27 -5.72
N SER A 77 -8.88 19.11 -5.84
CA SER A 77 -7.55 18.74 -6.31
C SER A 77 -6.87 17.75 -5.36
N ARG A 78 -7.04 17.91 -4.03
CA ARG A 78 -6.52 16.92 -3.06
C ARG A 78 -7.22 15.58 -3.17
N ALA A 79 -8.54 15.57 -3.36
CA ALA A 79 -9.29 14.33 -3.57
C ALA A 79 -8.90 13.64 -4.89
N SER A 80 -8.74 14.42 -5.96
CA SER A 80 -8.28 13.93 -7.27
C SER A 80 -6.88 13.34 -7.19
N ALA A 81 -5.93 14.03 -6.54
CA ALA A 81 -4.57 13.51 -6.34
C ALA A 81 -4.57 12.24 -5.48
N ALA A 82 -5.39 12.17 -4.42
CA ALA A 82 -5.53 10.96 -3.62
C ALA A 82 -6.14 9.80 -4.44
N GLY A 83 -7.11 10.09 -5.32
CA GLY A 83 -7.69 9.13 -6.25
C GLY A 83 -6.69 8.64 -7.29
N ASP A 84 -5.86 9.53 -7.85
CA ASP A 84 -4.79 9.19 -8.80
C ASP A 84 -3.76 8.26 -8.14
N LEU A 85 -3.29 8.61 -6.94
CA LEU A 85 -2.41 7.75 -6.15
C LEU A 85 -3.05 6.41 -5.80
N SER A 86 -4.37 6.39 -5.52
CA SER A 86 -5.10 5.16 -5.21
C SER A 86 -5.28 4.24 -6.42
N ASN A 87 -5.22 4.79 -7.65
CA ASN A 87 -5.24 4.03 -8.90
C ASN A 87 -3.85 3.77 -9.48
N ALA A 88 -2.82 4.45 -8.98
CA ALA A 88 -1.43 4.28 -9.42
C ALA A 88 -0.93 2.85 -9.14
N PRO A 89 -0.06 2.29 -10.00
CA PRO A 89 0.39 0.92 -9.90
C PRO A 89 1.13 0.64 -8.58
N MET A 90 0.67 -0.37 -7.86
CA MET A 90 1.26 -0.81 -6.60
C MET A 90 2.57 -1.54 -6.88
N VAL A 91 3.62 -1.08 -6.21
CA VAL A 91 4.97 -1.67 -6.25
C VAL A 91 5.39 -2.26 -4.91
N GLY A 92 4.65 -1.97 -3.84
CA GLY A 92 4.89 -2.54 -2.52
C GLY A 92 3.63 -2.51 -1.66
N VAL A 93 3.57 -3.42 -0.69
CA VAL A 93 2.48 -3.51 0.27
C VAL A 93 3.02 -3.90 1.64
N ALA A 94 2.58 -3.19 2.67
CA ALA A 94 2.89 -3.46 4.05
C ALA A 94 1.58 -3.54 4.83
N TYR A 95 1.39 -4.56 5.64
CA TYR A 95 0.23 -4.65 6.52
C TYR A 95 0.58 -5.22 7.89
N GLY A 96 -0.24 -4.86 8.87
CA GLY A 96 -0.08 -5.34 10.22
C GLY A 96 -1.29 -5.02 11.09
N TYR A 97 -1.14 -5.38 12.35
CA TYR A 97 -2.13 -5.12 13.39
C TYR A 97 -1.51 -4.20 14.43
N PRO A 98 -2.17 -3.09 14.81
CA PRO A 98 -1.78 -2.34 15.98
C PRO A 98 -1.94 -3.28 17.17
N GLY A 99 -0.81 -3.62 17.80
CA GLY A 99 -0.80 -4.24 19.12
C GLY A 99 -1.66 -3.42 20.07
N ALA A 100 -2.33 -4.11 21.00
CA ALA A 100 -3.33 -3.60 21.94
C ALA A 100 -3.13 -2.14 22.41
N PRO A 101 -4.21 -1.38 22.65
CA PRO A 101 -4.11 0.00 23.13
C PRO A 101 -3.50 0.02 24.55
N GLY A 102 -2.23 0.40 24.64
CA GLY A 102 -1.53 0.46 25.91
C GLY A 102 -0.07 0.90 25.79
N SER A 103 0.19 2.07 25.19
CA SER A 103 1.34 2.93 25.56
C SER A 103 1.36 4.19 24.68
N GLY A 104 1.27 5.35 25.35
CA GLY A 104 1.56 6.64 24.76
C GLY A 104 3.04 6.68 24.36
N GLY A 105 3.31 7.19 23.17
CA GLY A 105 4.63 7.17 22.57
C GLY A 105 4.51 6.97 21.07
N SER A 106 4.93 8.00 20.34
CA SER A 106 5.04 8.05 18.89
C SER A 106 5.76 6.81 18.36
N SER A 107 5.26 6.24 17.26
CA SER A 107 5.78 5.03 16.57
C SER A 107 5.40 3.67 17.21
N LYS A 108 4.14 3.23 17.01
CA LYS A 108 3.73 1.83 17.29
C LYS A 108 3.67 0.99 16.00
N TRP A 109 4.83 0.56 15.51
CA TRP A 109 4.93 -0.67 14.72
C TRP A 109 5.66 -1.71 15.55
N SER A 110 5.24 -1.91 16.81
CA SER A 110 5.84 -2.91 17.69
C SER A 110 5.04 -4.20 17.63
N SER A 111 5.65 -5.22 17.03
CA SER A 111 5.27 -6.65 17.10
C SER A 111 4.00 -7.11 16.36
N GLY A 112 3.61 -6.47 15.26
CA GLY A 112 2.44 -6.87 14.48
C GLY A 112 2.55 -6.79 12.95
N CYS A 113 3.74 -6.51 12.39
CA CYS A 113 3.94 -6.52 10.94
C CYS A 113 3.94 -7.96 10.42
N SER A 114 2.85 -8.41 9.82
CA SER A 114 2.79 -9.77 9.24
C SER A 114 3.49 -9.86 7.88
N ALA A 115 3.55 -8.77 7.10
CA ALA A 115 4.38 -8.72 5.89
C ALA A 115 4.67 -7.28 5.45
N VAL A 116 5.92 -7.02 5.07
CA VAL A 116 6.34 -5.84 4.29
C VAL A 116 6.99 -6.37 3.03
N VAL A 117 6.39 -6.09 1.88
CA VAL A 117 6.84 -6.69 0.61
C VAL A 117 6.92 -5.63 -0.46
N PHE A 118 8.12 -5.50 -1.04
CA PHE A 118 8.39 -4.59 -2.14
C PHE A 118 8.84 -5.39 -3.35
N ARG A 119 8.25 -5.10 -4.50
CA ARG A 119 8.78 -5.57 -5.78
C ARG A 119 10.12 -4.89 -6.00
N ARG A 120 11.20 -5.67 -6.15
CA ARG A 120 12.48 -5.10 -6.60
C ARG A 120 12.25 -4.45 -7.96
N ARG A 121 12.60 -3.16 -8.11
CA ARG A 121 12.66 -2.53 -9.43
C ARG A 121 13.58 -3.40 -10.30
N ARG A 122 13.03 -3.92 -11.39
CA ARG A 122 13.83 -4.47 -12.47
C ARG A 122 14.58 -3.26 -13.04
N SER A 123 15.90 -3.22 -12.90
CA SER A 123 16.72 -2.14 -13.46
C SER A 123 16.38 -1.99 -14.95
N PRO A 124 16.20 -0.76 -15.46
CA PRO A 124 16.24 -0.55 -16.90
C PRO A 124 17.66 -0.94 -17.36
N GLY A 125 17.72 -1.87 -18.30
CA GLY A 125 18.97 -2.26 -18.98
C GLY A 125 19.38 -1.21 -19.99
#